data_AF-A0A6H5IW38-F1
#
_entry.id   AF-A0A6H5IW38-F1
#
_cell.length_a   1.000
_cell.length_b   1.000
_cell.length_c   1.000
_cell.angle_alpha   90.00
_cell.angle_beta   90.00
_cell.angle_gamma   90.00
#
_symmetry.space_group_name_H-M   'P 1'
#
loop_
_entity.id
_entity.type
_entity.pdbx_description
1 polymer ?
#
loop_
_entity_poly.entity_id
_entity_poly.type
_entity_poly.pdbx_seq_one_letter_code
_entity_poly.pdbx_strand_id
1 'polypeptide(L)'
;MSRFRGPRANSPSSPSLVCRIEAALFPLVPDEPVLPPPLQAGAIVPSITLEELRKPCKRIRDHIAPGLDGVPNSANKIAIATHPDIFLQVYTAYL
;
A
#
# COMPACT_ATOMS: atom_id res chain seq x y z
N MET A 1 5.32 40.76 -3.98
CA MET A 1 5.44 39.33 -3.58
C MET A 1 6.92 38.96 -3.50
N SER A 2 7.55 39.18 -2.34
CA SER A 2 8.95 38.79 -2.10
C SER A 2 9.00 37.28 -1.89
N ARG A 3 9.73 36.56 -2.75
CA ARG A 3 9.95 35.11 -2.57
C ARG A 3 11.03 34.95 -1.50
N PHE A 4 10.67 34.37 -0.36
CA PHE A 4 11.64 33.83 0.60
C PHE A 4 12.43 32.72 -0.09
N ARG A 5 13.57 33.06 -0.70
CA ARG A 5 14.59 32.07 -1.04
C ARG A 5 15.41 31.86 0.21
N GLY A 6 15.13 30.76 0.92
CA GLY A 6 16.05 30.24 1.93
C GLY A 6 17.42 29.93 1.30
N PRO A 7 18.48 29.81 2.12
CA PRO A 7 19.77 29.34 1.65
C PRO A 7 19.57 28.03 0.86
N ARG A 8 20.24 27.88 -0.29
CA ARG A 8 20.25 26.58 -0.98
C ARG A 8 20.88 25.59 -0.01
N ALA A 9 20.10 24.67 0.53
CA ALA A 9 20.63 23.56 1.30
C ALA A 9 21.58 22.80 0.37
N ASN A 10 22.86 22.73 0.74
CA ASN A 10 23.81 21.90 0.00
C ASN A 10 23.34 20.45 0.15
N SER A 11 23.08 19.77 -0.98
CA SER A 11 22.78 18.34 -0.94
C SER A 11 23.91 17.62 -0.21
N PRO A 12 23.60 16.73 0.75
CA PRO A 12 24.61 16.03 1.51
C PRO A 12 25.51 15.26 0.53
N SER A 13 26.74 15.73 0.36
CA SER A 13 27.69 15.19 -0.60
C SER A 13 28.48 14.01 -0.04
N SER A 14 28.29 13.70 1.24
CA SER A 14 28.91 12.57 1.90
C SER A 14 28.14 11.29 1.57
N PRO A 15 28.76 10.27 0.95
CA PRO A 15 28.12 8.99 0.69
C PRO A 15 27.53 8.34 1.95
N SER A 16 28.20 8.49 3.10
CA SER A 16 27.71 7.93 4.37
C SER A 16 26.44 8.61 4.90
N LEU A 17 26.25 9.90 4.60
CA LEU A 17 25.02 10.60 4.95
C LEU A 17 23.88 10.20 4.02
N VAL A 18 24.16 10.04 2.72
CA VAL A 18 23.17 9.58 1.75
C VAL A 18 22.69 8.17 2.11
N CYS A 19 23.59 7.23 2.37
CA CYS A 19 23.20 5.87 2.78
C CYS A 19 22.37 5.85 4.07
N ARG A 20 22.68 6.71 5.05
CA ARG A 20 21.89 6.82 6.28
C ARG A 20 20.49 7.40 6.02
N ILE A 21 20.38 8.39 5.14
CA ILE A 21 19.09 8.95 4.73
C ILE A 21 18.27 7.90 4.00
N GLU A 22 18.87 7.18 3.05
CA GLU A 22 18.20 6.11 2.32
C GLU A 22 17.72 5.00 3.26
N ALA A 23 18.57 4.52 4.16
CA ALA A 23 18.18 3.49 5.12
C ALA A 23 17.08 3.95 6.10
N ALA A 24 17.05 5.24 6.45
CA ALA A 24 16.01 5.81 7.31
C ALA A 24 14.68 6.04 6.59
N LEU A 25 14.72 6.44 5.31
CA LEU A 25 13.53 6.73 4.50
C LEU A 25 12.96 5.47 3.84
N PHE A 26 13.82 4.50 3.53
CA PHE A 26 13.50 3.25 2.86
C PHE A 26 14.09 2.11 3.69
N PRO A 27 13.53 1.85 4.89
CA PRO A 27 13.98 0.73 5.69
C PRO A 27 13.84 -0.56 4.89
N LEU A 28 14.82 -1.46 5.04
CA LEU A 28 14.78 -2.77 4.42
C LEU A 28 13.59 -3.54 5.01
N VAL A 29 12.50 -3.61 4.25
CA VAL A 29 11.36 -4.46 4.60
C VAL A 29 11.76 -5.89 4.23
N PRO A 30 11.54 -6.88 5.11
CA PRO A 30 11.77 -8.29 4.76
C PRO A 30 11.01 -8.66 3.48
N ASP A 31 11.59 -9.55 2.66
CA ASP A 31 10.95 -10.03 1.42
C ASP A 31 9.58 -10.66 1.68
N GLU A 32 9.39 -11.24 2.87
CA GLU A 32 8.09 -11.70 3.33
C GLU A 32 7.48 -10.71 4.34
N PRO A 33 6.29 -10.16 4.05
CA PRO A 33 5.57 -9.36 5.02
C PRO A 33 5.22 -10.23 6.23
N VAL A 34 5.55 -9.77 7.43
CA VAL A 34 5.07 -10.39 8.67
C VAL A 34 3.57 -10.14 8.77
N LEU A 35 2.77 -11.10 8.33
CA LEU A 35 1.33 -11.06 8.51
C LEU A 35 1.01 -11.27 9.99
N PRO A 36 0.05 -10.52 10.56
CA PRO A 36 -0.48 -10.86 11.88
C PRO A 36 -1.03 -12.30 11.85
N PRO A 37 -1.17 -12.98 13.00
CA PRO A 37 -1.86 -14.26 13.01
C PRO A 37 -3.31 -14.06 12.49
N PRO A 38 -3.85 -15.02 11.71
CA PRO A 38 -5.25 -14.97 11.28
C PRO A 38 -6.18 -14.87 12.48
N LEU A 39 -7.40 -14.35 12.26
CA LEU A 39 -8.42 -14.24 13.31
C LEU A 39 -8.60 -15.61 14.00
N GLN A 40 -8.70 -15.61 15.34
CA GLN A 40 -8.85 -16.85 16.11
C GLN A 40 -10.04 -17.67 15.60
N ALA A 41 -9.87 -18.99 15.53
CA ALA A 41 -10.91 -19.94 15.16
C ALA A 41 -12.17 -19.71 16.01
N GLY A 42 -13.18 -19.05 15.43
CA GLY A 42 -14.40 -18.64 16.13
C GLY A 42 -15.01 -17.34 15.62
N ALA A 43 -14.25 -16.47 14.95
CA ALA A 43 -14.81 -15.34 14.22
C ALA A 43 -15.50 -15.85 12.94
N ILE A 44 -16.83 -15.72 12.86
CA ILE A 44 -17.60 -16.02 11.65
C ILE A 44 -17.45 -14.81 10.72
N VAL A 45 -16.40 -14.84 9.91
CA VAL A 45 -16.25 -13.92 8.78
C VAL A 45 -17.20 -14.35 7.67
N PRO A 46 -18.13 -13.49 7.22
CA PRO A 46 -18.98 -13.84 6.09
C PRO A 46 -18.12 -13.98 4.83
N SER A 47 -18.21 -15.12 4.15
CA SER A 47 -17.51 -15.29 2.87
C SER A 47 -18.01 -14.24 1.88
N ILE A 48 -17.11 -13.50 1.24
CA ILE A 48 -17.47 -12.60 0.14
C ILE A 48 -17.38 -13.36 -1.19
N THR A 49 -18.29 -13.03 -2.10
CA THR A 49 -18.24 -13.55 -3.46
C THR A 49 -17.29 -12.72 -4.33
N LEU A 50 -16.82 -13.33 -5.42
CA LEU A 50 -16.00 -12.64 -6.41
C LEU A 50 -16.76 -11.47 -7.08
N GLU A 51 -18.08 -11.55 -7.19
CA GLU A 51 -18.90 -10.42 -7.68
C GLU A 51 -18.92 -9.26 -6.69
N GLU A 52 -19.08 -9.55 -5.40
CA GLU A 52 -19.02 -8.53 -4.34
C GLU A 52 -17.64 -7.87 -4.27
N LEU A 53 -16.56 -8.61 -4.49
CA LEU A 53 -15.20 -8.06 -4.60
C LEU A 53 -15.04 -7.14 -5.82
N ARG A 54 -15.62 -7.50 -6.97
CA ARG A 54 -15.48 -6.72 -8.22
C ARG A 54 -16.42 -5.52 -8.32
N LYS A 55 -17.55 -5.53 -7.61
CA LYS A 55 -18.56 -4.47 -7.69
C LYS A 55 -18.02 -3.08 -7.28
N PRO A 56 -17.22 -2.94 -6.20
CA PRO A 56 -16.55 -1.68 -5.85
C PRO A 56 -15.58 -1.18 -6.92
N CYS A 57 -14.87 -2.08 -7.62
CA CYS A 57 -13.91 -1.71 -8.66
C CYS A 57 -14.56 -0.90 -9.80
N LYS A 58 -15.84 -1.10 -10.07
CA LYS A 58 -16.60 -0.32 -11.08
C LYS A 58 -16.93 1.10 -10.64
N ARG A 59 -16.92 1.38 -9.33
CA ARG A 59 -17.30 2.67 -8.74
C ARG A 59 -16.10 3.56 -8.47
N ILE A 60 -14.94 2.95 -8.18
CA ILE A 60 -13.70 3.66 -7.88
C ILE A 60 -13.18 4.33 -9.16
N ARG A 61 -12.79 5.60 -9.05
CA ARG A 61 -12.19 6.37 -10.15
C ARG A 61 -10.66 6.29 -10.10
N ASP A 62 -10.01 6.10 -11.24
CA ASP A 62 -8.56 5.87 -11.32
C ASP A 62 -7.72 7.11 -10.98
N HIS A 63 -8.26 8.29 -11.26
CA HIS A 63 -7.58 9.58 -11.14
C HIS A 63 -7.79 10.25 -9.76
N ILE A 64 -8.33 9.51 -8.79
CA ILE A 64 -8.42 9.98 -7.40
C ILE A 64 -7.11 9.67 -6.69
N ALA A 65 -6.73 10.56 -5.78
CA ALA A 65 -5.55 10.38 -4.96
C ALA A 65 -5.57 8.99 -4.28
N PRO A 66 -4.42 8.28 -4.25
CA PRO A 66 -4.28 7.04 -3.50
C PRO A 66 -4.68 7.18 -2.03
N GLY A 67 -4.93 6.04 -1.40
CA GLY A 67 -5.12 5.97 0.05
C GLY A 67 -3.83 6.28 0.81
N LEU A 68 -3.87 6.08 2.12
CA LEU A 68 -2.70 6.22 3.00
C LEU A 68 -1.57 5.25 2.63
N ASP A 69 -1.90 4.16 1.96
CA ASP A 69 -0.97 3.17 1.41
C ASP A 69 -0.22 3.66 0.16
N GLY A 70 -0.64 4.77 -0.45
CA GLY A 70 -0.03 5.31 -1.67
C GLY A 70 -0.32 4.48 -2.93
N VAL A 71 -1.12 3.41 -2.85
CA VAL A 71 -1.37 2.50 -3.98
C VAL A 71 -2.39 3.12 -4.94
N PRO A 72 -2.06 3.29 -6.24
CA PRO A 72 -3.00 3.82 -7.21
C PRO A 72 -4.25 2.94 -7.37
N ASN A 73 -5.41 3.58 -7.51
CA ASN A 73 -6.68 2.86 -7.73
C ASN A 73 -6.65 1.95 -8.96
N SER A 74 -5.96 2.35 -10.03
CA SER A 74 -5.76 1.54 -11.23
C SER A 74 -4.97 0.26 -10.93
N ALA A 75 -3.94 0.33 -10.09
CA ALA A 75 -3.15 -0.81 -9.67
C ALA A 75 -4.01 -1.82 -8.88
N ASN A 76 -4.83 -1.32 -7.93
CA ASN A 76 -5.76 -2.17 -7.18
C ASN A 76 -6.78 -2.88 -8.10
N LYS A 77 -7.34 -2.17 -9.09
CA LYS A 77 -8.25 -2.79 -10.06
C LYS A 77 -7.59 -3.88 -10.89
N ILE A 78 -6.35 -3.63 -11.35
CA ILE A 78 -5.57 -4.62 -12.11
C ILE A 78 -5.28 -5.83 -11.23
N ALA A 79 -4.82 -5.62 -9.99
CA ALA A 79 -4.52 -6.70 -9.05
C ALA A 79 -5.75 -7.56 -8.76
N ILE A 80 -6.91 -6.95 -8.46
CA ILE A 80 -8.18 -7.66 -8.21
C ILE A 80 -8.67 -8.40 -9.48
N ALA A 81 -8.42 -7.84 -10.66
CA ALA A 81 -8.79 -8.49 -11.92
C ALA A 81 -7.91 -9.73 -12.21
N THR A 82 -6.61 -9.63 -11.96
CA THR A 82 -5.62 -10.69 -12.25
C THR A 82 -5.62 -11.79 -11.20
N HIS A 83 -5.70 -11.44 -9.90
CA HIS A 83 -5.56 -12.37 -8.78
C HIS A 83 -6.66 -12.15 -7.71
N PRO A 84 -7.94 -12.32 -8.04
CA PRO A 84 -9.03 -12.12 -7.08
C PRO A 84 -8.98 -13.08 -5.90
N ASP A 85 -8.42 -14.27 -6.08
CA ASP A 85 -8.25 -15.33 -5.10
C ASP A 85 -7.43 -14.87 -3.88
N ILE A 86 -6.35 -14.12 -4.09
CA ILE A 86 -5.51 -13.59 -3.02
C ILE A 86 -6.33 -12.65 -2.11
N PHE A 87 -7.14 -11.76 -2.71
CA PHE A 87 -7.97 -10.82 -1.94
C PHE A 87 -9.07 -11.55 -1.15
N LEU A 88 -9.68 -12.59 -1.73
CA LEU A 88 -10.66 -13.42 -1.02
C LEU A 88 -10.02 -14.16 0.15
N GLN A 89 -8.85 -14.77 -0.07
CA GLN A 89 -8.11 -15.49 0.97
C GLN A 89 -7.72 -14.56 2.13
N VAL A 90 -7.21 -13.37 1.82
CA VAL A 90 -6.86 -12.35 2.83
C VAL A 90 -8.10 -11.92 3.60
N TYR A 91 -9.23 -11.67 2.93
CA TYR A 91 -10.48 -11.33 3.60
C TYR A 91 -10.89 -12.44 4.58
N THR A 92 -10.98 -13.69 4.11
CA THR A 92 -11.37 -14.82 4.96
C THR A 92 -10.42 -15.07 6.12
N ALA A 93 -9.12 -14.82 5.95
CA ALA A 93 -8.13 -15.07 6.98
C ALA A 93 -8.05 -13.96 8.05
N TYR A 94 -8.38 -12.71 7.70
CA TYR A 94 -8.01 -11.54 8.52
C TYR A 94 -9.12 -10.52 8.81
N LEU A 95 -10.28 -10.57 8.12
CA LEU A 95 -11.33 -9.55 8.23
C LEU A 95 -12.68 -10.17 8.54
#